data_AF-A0A7R6QFQ2-F1
#
_entry.id   AF-A0A7R6QFQ2-F1
#
_cell.length_a   1.000
_cell.length_b   1.000
_cell.length_c   1.000
_cell.angle_alpha   90.00
_cell.angle_beta   90.00
_cell.angle_gamma   90.00
#
_symmetry.space_group_name_H-M   'P 1'
#
loop_
_entity.id
_entity.type
_entity.pdbx_description
1 polymer ?
#
loop_
_entity_poly.entity_id
_entity_poly.type
_entity_poly.pdbx_seq_one_letter_code
_entity_poly.pdbx_strand_id
1 'polypeptide(L)'
;PTEKVSKVCDSDGQWFHHPVSNRLWTNYTQCSADTHHKREFILVNYYLVMVGHGLSIISLFISICIFSHFKCLSCQRITLHKNMFTSFILNSIATIAWFYIVRDQRPENPMDSSQIGCKLLASIMQYTSCCNYFWM
;
A
#
# COMPACT_ATOMS: atom_id res chain seq x y z
N PRO A 1 -1.73 -18.45 -14.89
CA PRO A 1 -2.77 -19.40 -14.42
C PRO A 1 -4.17 -18.84 -14.69
N THR A 2 -4.98 -19.53 -15.50
CA THR A 2 -6.34 -19.09 -15.84
C THR A 2 -7.30 -19.56 -14.74
N GLU A 3 -7.92 -18.64 -14.02
CA GLU A 3 -8.98 -18.99 -13.07
C GLU A 3 -10.15 -19.62 -13.83
N LYS A 4 -10.57 -20.82 -13.45
CA LYS A 4 -11.65 -21.56 -14.10
C LYS A 4 -12.68 -22.00 -13.06
N VAL A 5 -13.94 -21.75 -13.37
CA VAL A 5 -15.09 -22.22 -12.60
C VAL A 5 -15.69 -23.42 -13.31
N SER A 6 -16.02 -24.49 -12.57
CA SER A 6 -16.64 -25.68 -13.13
C SER A 6 -18.04 -25.90 -12.55
N LYS A 7 -19.02 -26.10 -13.43
CA LYS A 7 -20.39 -26.52 -13.09
C LYS A 7 -20.68 -27.84 -13.78
N VAL A 8 -21.45 -28.70 -13.12
CA VAL A 8 -21.87 -30.00 -13.65
C VAL A 8 -23.34 -29.91 -14.01
N CYS A 9 -23.68 -30.29 -15.24
CA CYS A 9 -25.06 -30.47 -15.68
C CYS A 9 -25.42 -31.95 -15.51
N ASP A 10 -26.58 -32.22 -14.92
CA ASP A 10 -27.09 -33.56 -14.69
C ASP A 10 -27.75 -34.13 -15.95
N SER A 11 -28.00 -35.44 -16.00
CA SER A 11 -28.64 -36.10 -17.14
C SER A 11 -30.05 -35.58 -17.42
N ASP A 12 -30.71 -35.01 -16.41
CA ASP A 12 -32.05 -34.45 -16.50
C ASP A 12 -32.08 -33.03 -17.09
N GLY A 13 -30.93 -32.51 -17.51
CA GLY A 13 -30.78 -31.17 -18.09
C GLY A 13 -30.82 -30.04 -17.05
N GLN A 14 -30.80 -30.38 -15.77
CA GLN A 14 -30.72 -29.43 -14.66
C GLN A 14 -29.28 -29.34 -14.14
N TRP A 15 -28.93 -28.23 -13.50
CA TRP A 15 -27.62 -28.10 -12.86
C TRP A 15 -27.52 -28.97 -11.62
N PHE A 16 -26.33 -29.51 -11.33
CA PHE A 16 -26.11 -30.33 -10.14
C PHE A 16 -26.35 -29.52 -8.85
N HIS A 17 -27.14 -30.09 -7.93
CA HIS A 17 -27.37 -29.56 -6.59
C HIS A 17 -26.59 -30.36 -5.55
N HIS A 18 -26.01 -29.68 -4.56
CA HIS A 18 -25.21 -30.33 -3.52
C HIS A 18 -26.10 -31.19 -2.61
N PRO A 19 -25.75 -32.47 -2.36
CA PRO A 19 -26.66 -33.45 -1.75
C PRO A 19 -27.05 -33.12 -0.30
N VAL A 20 -26.20 -32.39 0.44
CA VAL A 20 -26.45 -32.04 1.85
C VAL A 20 -27.16 -30.69 2.01
N SER A 21 -26.93 -29.75 1.09
CA SER A 21 -27.39 -28.36 1.24
C SER A 21 -28.48 -27.97 0.25
N ASN A 22 -28.78 -28.83 -0.73
CA ASN A 22 -29.72 -28.63 -1.83
C ASN A 22 -29.51 -27.32 -2.62
N ARG A 23 -28.34 -26.69 -2.50
CA ARG A 23 -27.97 -25.49 -3.23
C ARG A 23 -27.30 -25.86 -4.55
N LEU A 24 -27.45 -24.99 -5.54
CA LEU A 24 -26.73 -25.08 -6.80
C LEU A 24 -25.24 -25.25 -6.52
N TRP A 25 -24.65 -26.32 -7.04
CA TRP A 25 -23.24 -26.61 -6.81
C TRP A 25 -22.37 -25.95 -7.88
N THR A 26 -21.24 -25.40 -7.45
CA THR A 26 -20.24 -24.81 -8.35
C THR A 26 -18.87 -24.94 -7.72
N ASN A 27 -17.89 -25.42 -8.49
CA ASN A 27 -16.51 -25.56 -8.02
C ASN A 27 -15.72 -24.27 -8.30
N TYR A 28 -15.34 -23.60 -7.21
CA TYR A 28 -14.53 -22.38 -7.20
C TYR A 28 -13.10 -22.60 -6.70
N THR A 29 -12.66 -23.84 -6.46
CA THR A 29 -11.39 -24.12 -5.80
C THR A 29 -10.20 -23.60 -6.60
N GLN A 30 -10.34 -23.54 -7.93
CA GLN A 30 -9.30 -23.01 -8.83
C GLN A 30 -9.26 -21.47 -8.86
N CYS A 31 -10.31 -20.78 -8.40
CA CYS A 31 -10.31 -19.31 -8.25
C CYS A 31 -9.56 -18.86 -6.99
N SER A 32 -9.52 -19.68 -5.95
CA SER A 32 -8.83 -19.36 -4.70
C SER A 32 -7.41 -19.96 -4.59
N ALA A 33 -6.94 -20.67 -5.60
CA ALA A 33 -5.65 -21.35 -5.55
C ALA A 33 -4.45 -20.40 -5.38
N ASP A 34 -4.52 -19.18 -5.94
CA ASP A 34 -3.42 -18.20 -5.90
C ASP A 34 -3.61 -17.12 -4.82
N THR A 35 -4.73 -17.11 -4.10
CA THR A 35 -5.03 -16.05 -3.12
C THR A 35 -4.12 -16.13 -1.89
N HIS A 36 -3.70 -17.33 -1.49
CA HIS A 36 -2.77 -17.52 -0.38
C HIS A 36 -1.40 -16.92 -0.67
N HIS A 37 -0.79 -17.27 -1.81
CA HIS A 37 0.52 -16.74 -2.19
C HIS A 37 0.47 -15.23 -2.40
N LYS A 38 -0.60 -14.72 -3.02
CA LYS A 38 -0.80 -13.27 -3.19
C LYS A 38 -0.91 -12.55 -1.85
N ARG A 39 -1.61 -13.12 -0.87
CA ARG A 39 -1.76 -12.53 0.47
C ARG A 39 -0.43 -12.49 1.21
N GLU A 40 0.34 -13.56 1.19
CA GLU A 40 1.68 -13.58 1.81
C GLU A 40 2.60 -12.55 1.18
N PHE A 41 2.63 -12.47 -0.16
CA PHE A 41 3.42 -11.47 -0.87
C PHE A 41 3.04 -10.03 -0.48
N ILE A 42 1.74 -9.73 -0.40
CA ILE A 42 1.25 -8.40 0.02
C ILE A 42 1.68 -8.08 1.46
N LEU A 43 1.62 -9.05 2.38
CA LEU A 43 2.03 -8.85 3.77
C LEU A 43 3.53 -8.62 3.89
N VAL A 44 4.35 -9.46 3.24
CA VAL A 44 5.81 -9.31 3.24
C VAL A 44 6.21 -7.96 2.65
N ASN A 45 5.64 -7.58 1.51
CA ASN A 45 5.91 -6.29 0.88
C ASN A 45 5.54 -5.12 1.81
N TYR A 46 4.38 -5.19 2.47
CA TYR A 46 3.96 -4.18 3.45
C TYR A 46 4.97 -4.00 4.59
N TYR A 47 5.43 -5.07 5.21
CA TYR A 47 6.42 -4.97 6.30
C TYR A 47 7.75 -4.40 5.83
N LEU A 48 8.24 -4.81 4.66
CA LEU A 48 9.48 -4.28 4.07
C LEU A 48 9.38 -2.77 3.82
N VAL A 49 8.27 -2.33 3.23
CA VAL A 49 8.02 -0.90 2.96
C VAL A 49 7.95 -0.11 4.26
N MET A 50 7.19 -0.58 5.25
CA MET A 50 7.04 0.10 6.55
C MET A 50 8.36 0.26 7.29
N VAL A 51 9.15 -0.82 7.40
CA VAL A 51 10.45 -0.78 8.07
C VAL A 51 11.45 0.06 7.28
N GLY A 52 11.48 -0.06 5.95
CA GLY A 52 12.37 0.70 5.08
C GLY A 52 12.15 2.21 5.16
N HIS A 53 10.90 2.68 5.07
CA HIS A 53 10.58 4.09 5.22
C HIS A 53 10.80 4.59 6.66
N GLY A 54 10.52 3.76 7.68
CA GLY A 54 10.81 4.10 9.07
C GLY A 54 12.30 4.36 9.32
N LEU A 55 13.17 3.43 8.90
CA LEU A 55 14.62 3.58 9.02
C LEU A 55 15.15 4.77 8.23
N SER A 56 14.59 5.02 7.04
CA SER A 56 14.96 6.17 6.21
C SER A 56 14.64 7.49 6.89
N ILE A 57 13.44 7.63 7.48
CA ILE A 57 13.03 8.84 8.21
C ILE A 57 14.00 9.10 9.38
N ILE A 58 14.34 8.07 10.16
CA ILE A 58 15.24 8.21 11.31
C ILE A 58 16.62 8.71 10.85
N SER A 59 17.20 8.09 9.83
CA SER A 59 18.51 8.47 9.28
C SER A 59 18.50 9.90 8.71
N LEU A 60 17.48 10.25 7.93
CA LEU A 60 17.33 11.58 7.34
C LEU A 60 17.13 12.67 8.40
N PHE A 61 16.36 12.37 9.44
CA PHE A 61 16.13 13.30 10.55
C PHE A 61 17.45 13.60 11.28
N ILE A 62 18.24 12.57 11.60
CA ILE A 62 19.57 12.73 12.20
C ILE A 62 20.47 13.61 11.30
N SER A 63 20.48 13.37 10.00
CA SER A 63 21.23 14.16 9.01
C SER A 63 20.84 15.65 9.04
N ILE A 64 19.53 15.96 9.02
CA ILE A 64 19.03 17.34 9.11
C ILE A 64 19.43 18.00 10.42
N CYS A 65 19.34 17.28 11.55
CA CYS A 65 19.74 17.77 12.87
C CYS A 65 21.23 18.15 12.89
N ILE A 66 22.11 17.30 12.37
CA ILE A 66 23.56 17.55 12.30
C ILE A 66 23.84 18.81 11.46
N PHE A 67 23.28 18.91 10.26
CA PHE A 67 23.49 20.05 9.37
C PHE A 67 22.86 21.36 9.87
N SER A 68 21.88 21.28 10.77
CA SER A 68 21.26 22.46 11.38
C SER A 68 21.99 22.92 12.63
N HIS A 69 22.59 21.99 13.39
CA HIS A 69 23.40 22.28 14.57
C HIS A 69 24.73 22.96 14.19
N PHE A 70 25.44 22.44 13.19
CA PHE A 70 26.70 23.01 12.72
C PHE A 70 26.46 24.16 11.73
N LYS A 71 26.06 25.34 12.24
CA LYS A 71 25.85 26.55 11.42
C LYS A 71 27.06 26.94 10.57
N CYS A 72 28.28 26.62 11.02
CA CYS A 72 29.52 26.85 10.25
C CYS A 72 29.58 26.07 8.92
N LEU A 73 28.84 24.96 8.77
CA LEU A 73 28.79 24.18 7.53
C LEU A 73 27.69 24.67 6.59
N SER A 74 26.81 25.59 7.02
CA SER A 74 25.61 26.00 6.29
C SER A 74 25.94 26.90 5.09
N CYS A 75 26.45 26.30 4.02
CA CYS A 75 26.63 26.90 2.70
C CYS A 75 25.35 26.75 1.84
N GLN A 76 25.26 27.48 0.72
CA GLN A 76 24.20 27.36 -0.29
C GLN A 76 23.94 25.90 -0.70
N ARG A 77 25.01 25.09 -0.82
CA ARG A 77 24.93 23.67 -1.15
C ARG A 77 24.21 22.85 -0.07
N ILE A 78 24.46 23.12 1.21
CA ILE A 78 23.84 22.39 2.32
C ILE A 78 22.36 22.76 2.44
N THR A 79 21.98 23.99 2.13
CA THR A 79 20.56 24.39 2.06
C THR A 79 19.80 23.58 1.01
N LEU A 80 20.39 23.31 -0.16
CA LEU A 80 19.79 22.43 -1.17
C LEU A 80 19.62 20.99 -0.65
N HIS A 81 20.63 20.46 0.06
CA HIS A 81 20.53 19.12 0.65
C HIS A 81 19.46 19.04 1.75
N LYS A 82 19.31 20.09 2.57
CA LYS A 82 18.23 20.18 3.57
C LYS A 82 16.85 20.11 2.92
N ASN A 83 16.65 20.80 1.79
CA ASN A 83 15.39 20.75 1.05
C ASN A 83 15.13 19.36 0.46
N MET A 84 16.15 18.75 -0.17
CA MET A 84 16.09 17.39 -0.68
C MET A 84 15.72 16.38 0.42
N PHE A 85 16.41 16.39 1.57
CA PHE A 85 16.10 15.51 2.69
C PHE A 85 14.70 15.74 3.25
N THR A 86 14.24 16.99 3.30
CA THR A 86 12.87 17.32 3.71
C THR A 86 11.85 16.71 2.74
N SER A 87 12.08 16.77 1.43
CA SER A 87 11.23 16.12 0.44
C SER A 87 11.21 14.59 0.58
N PHE A 88 12.33 13.94 0.90
CA PHE A 88 12.37 12.50 1.20
C PHE A 88 11.56 12.14 2.47
N ILE A 89 11.64 12.96 3.52
CA ILE A 89 10.86 12.76 4.75
C ILE A 89 9.36 12.89 4.45
N LEU A 90 8.93 13.95 3.77
CA LEU A 90 7.52 14.17 3.43
C LEU A 90 6.98 13.04 2.55
N ASN A 91 7.75 12.57 1.57
CA ASN A 91 7.37 11.46 0.72
C ASN A 91 7.22 10.14 1.50
N SER A 92 8.13 9.89 2.45
CA SER A 92 8.06 8.70 3.31
C SER A 92 6.86 8.74 4.26
N ILE A 93 6.55 9.91 4.84
CA ILE A 93 5.37 10.11 5.69
C ILE A 93 4.08 9.90 4.87
N ALA A 94 3.99 10.49 3.68
CA ALA A 94 2.84 10.30 2.79
C ALA A 94 2.64 8.80 2.47
N THR A 95 3.73 8.10 2.13
CA THR A 95 3.74 6.66 1.84
C THR A 95 3.19 5.85 3.02
N ILE A 96 3.72 6.08 4.23
CA ILE A 96 3.25 5.40 5.44
C ILE A 96 1.76 5.69 5.71
N ALA A 97 1.32 6.94 5.58
CA ALA A 97 -0.07 7.33 5.78
C ALA A 97 -1.02 6.64 4.78
N TRP A 98 -0.63 6.51 3.52
CA TRP A 98 -1.38 5.77 2.51
C TRP A 98 -1.51 4.30 2.85
N PHE A 99 -0.42 3.63 3.20
CA PHE A 99 -0.45 2.23 3.59
C PHE A 99 -1.27 2.02 4.87
N TYR A 100 -1.23 2.94 5.84
CA TYR A 100 -2.06 2.87 7.04
C TYR A 100 -3.56 2.95 6.69
N ILE A 101 -3.97 3.94 5.90
CA ILE A 101 -5.37 4.16 5.53
C ILE A 101 -5.92 3.02 4.67
N VAL A 102 -5.16 2.56 3.67
CA VAL A 102 -5.56 1.44 2.81
C VAL A 102 -5.69 0.13 3.60
N ARG A 103 -4.90 -0.05 4.67
CA ARG A 103 -4.99 -1.24 5.55
C ARG A 103 -6.14 -1.15 6.55
N ASP A 104 -6.45 0.05 7.03
CA ASP A 104 -7.53 0.32 7.97
C ASP A 104 -8.92 0.24 7.33
N GLN A 105 -9.01 0.35 6.00
CA GLN A 105 -10.21 0.01 5.21
C GLN A 105 -10.53 -1.51 5.27
N ARG A 106 -10.91 -2.00 6.46
CA ARG A 106 -11.53 -3.31 6.65
C ARG A 106 -13.03 -3.24 6.32
N PRO A 107 -13.62 -4.34 5.83
CA PRO A 107 -15.02 -4.38 5.43
C PRO A 107 -16.03 -4.28 6.59
N GLU A 108 -15.57 -4.29 7.84
CA GLU A 108 -16.45 -4.34 9.02
C GLU A 108 -16.87 -2.96 9.53
N ASN A 109 -16.15 -1.91 9.14
CA ASN A 109 -16.58 -0.52 9.30
C ASN A 109 -16.29 0.18 7.98
N PRO A 110 -17.30 0.36 7.10
CA PRO A 110 -17.20 1.42 6.11
C PRO A 110 -17.23 2.71 6.92
N MET A 111 -16.09 3.09 7.50
CA MET A 111 -15.87 4.44 7.94
C MET A 111 -16.30 5.26 6.73
N ASP A 112 -17.20 6.23 6.94
CA ASP A 112 -17.49 7.31 6.00
C ASP A 112 -16.17 8.05 5.77
N SER A 113 -15.24 7.40 5.08
CA SER A 113 -13.99 7.92 4.60
C SER A 113 -14.50 8.92 3.60
N SER A 114 -14.61 10.17 4.05
CA SER A 114 -14.90 11.31 3.20
C SER A 114 -14.13 11.06 1.91
N GLN A 115 -14.84 10.85 0.81
CA GLN A 115 -14.23 10.55 -0.49
C GLN A 115 -13.12 11.56 -0.82
N ILE A 116 -13.27 12.76 -0.25
CA ILE A 116 -12.35 13.88 -0.19
C ILE A 116 -11.01 13.52 0.49
N GLY A 117 -11.00 12.90 1.69
CA GLY A 117 -9.77 12.54 2.41
C GLY A 117 -8.88 11.57 1.63
N CYS A 118 -9.47 10.52 1.06
CA CYS A 118 -8.71 9.57 0.21
C CYS A 118 -8.19 10.24 -1.06
N LYS A 119 -9.00 11.06 -1.73
CA LYS A 119 -8.58 11.85 -2.90
C LYS A 119 -7.45 12.82 -2.57
N LEU A 120 -7.54 13.54 -1.45
CA LEU A 120 -6.51 14.47 -0.99
C LEU A 120 -5.21 13.74 -0.70
N LEU A 121 -5.28 12.60 -0.01
CA LEU A 121 -4.10 11.78 0.28
C LEU A 121 -3.43 11.26 -0.98
N ALA A 122 -4.22 10.81 -1.97
CA ALA A 122 -3.70 10.39 -3.28
C ALA A 122 -2.98 11.56 -3.99
N SER A 123 -3.58 12.75 -3.98
CA SER A 123 -2.96 13.95 -4.55
C SER A 123 -1.67 14.34 -3.84
N ILE A 124 -1.64 14.28 -2.50
CA ILE A 124 -0.45 14.56 -1.69
C ILE A 124 0.66 13.56 -2.03
N MET A 125 0.34 12.26 -2.11
CA MET A 125 1.31 11.23 -2.47
C MET A 125 1.96 11.50 -3.84
N GLN A 126 1.13 11.80 -4.84
CA GLN A 126 1.61 12.09 -6.18
C GLN A 126 2.50 13.34 -6.20
N TYR A 127 2.10 14.36 -5.44
CA TYR A 127 2.87 15.59 -5.29
C TYR A 127 4.23 15.33 -4.63
N THR A 128 4.26 14.63 -3.49
CA THR A 128 5.51 14.36 -2.76
C THR A 128 6.46 13.47 -3.56
N SER A 129 5.93 12.51 -4.33
CA SER A 129 6.74 11.69 -5.23
C SER A 129 7.35 12.52 -6.35
N CYS A 130 6.55 13.38 -6.97
CA CYS A 130 7.01 14.29 -8.03
C CYS A 130 8.10 15.25 -7.51
N CYS A 131 7.87 15.88 -6.36
CA CYS A 131 8.86 16.72 -5.71
C CYS A 131 10.15 15.94 -5.42
N ASN A 132 10.05 14.70 -4.95
CA ASN A 132 11.23 13.88 -4.70
C ASN A 132 12.12 13.70 -5.93
N TYR A 133 11.51 13.36 -7.08
CA TYR A 133 12.22 13.22 -8.35
C TYR A 133 12.80 14.54 -8.86
N PHE A 134 12.13 15.67 -8.63
CA PHE A 134 12.65 16.98 -9.03
C PHE A 134 13.78 17.51 -8.13
N TRP A 135 13.83 17.08 -6.87
CA TRP A 135 14.89 17.46 -5.92
C TRP A 135 16.11 16.53 -5.97
N MET A 136 16.00 15.37 -6.60
CA MET A 136 17.10 14.44 -6.88
C MET A 136 17.91 14.93 -8.08
#